data_AF-A0A354FGR2-F1
#
_entry.id   AF-A0A354FGR2-F1
#
_cell.length_a   1.000
_cell.length_b   1.000
_cell.length_c   1.000
_cell.angle_alpha   90.00
_cell.angle_beta   90.00
_cell.angle_gamma   90.00
#
_symmetry.space_group_name_H-M   'P 1'
#
loop_
_entity.id
_entity.type
_entity.pdbx_description
1 polymer ?
#
loop_
_entity_poly.entity_id
_entity_poly.type
_entity_poly.pdbx_seq_one_letter_code
_entity_poly.pdbx_strand_id
1 'polypeptide(L)'
;MSITEWHNAAIAGKVVKALKKNGFDAVYFSNRDEATQFVLDSVKPEMSVGCGGSVTIKELGIPEKAKEKGAEILDHGQAGLSPEEKQDIRRKELVCDLFLSSTNAVTLDGCLVNVDGTGNRVAALSFGPKRVIVVAGVN
;
A
#
# COMPACT_ATOMS: atom_id res chain seq x y z
N MET A 1 -22.70 14.85 -6.98
CA MET A 1 -22.00 14.48 -5.74
C MET A 1 -23.05 14.10 -4.70
N SER A 2 -23.07 12.84 -4.26
CA SER A 2 -23.96 12.35 -3.21
C SER A 2 -23.52 12.85 -1.83
N ILE A 3 -24.40 12.74 -0.82
CA ILE A 3 -24.06 13.09 0.57
C ILE A 3 -22.87 12.25 1.06
N THR A 4 -22.83 10.96 0.71
CA THR A 4 -21.73 10.06 1.06
C THR A 4 -20.43 10.47 0.40
N GLU A 5 -20.45 10.82 -0.89
CA GLU A 5 -19.26 11.30 -1.60
C GLU A 5 -18.70 12.59 -0.98
N TRP A 6 -19.58 13.54 -0.66
CA TRP A 6 -19.21 14.78 0.01
C TRP A 6 -18.61 14.51 1.40
N HIS A 7 -19.26 13.65 2.18
CA HIS A 7 -18.81 13.28 3.52
C HIS A 7 -17.41 12.65 3.49
N ASN A 8 -17.20 11.68 2.59
CA ASN A 8 -15.93 10.99 2.43
C ASN A 8 -14.82 11.95 1.99
N ALA A 9 -15.11 12.83 1.03
CA ALA A 9 -14.15 13.84 0.59
C ALA A 9 -13.79 14.83 1.72
N ALA A 10 -14.76 15.23 2.55
CA ALA A 10 -14.53 16.12 3.68
C ALA A 10 -13.67 15.47 4.77
N ILE A 11 -13.92 14.20 5.12
CA ILE A 11 -13.10 13.44 6.07
C ILE A 11 -11.70 13.21 5.51
N ALA A 12 -11.59 12.75 4.27
CA ALA A 12 -10.31 12.50 3.62
C ALA A 12 -9.46 13.76 3.55
N GLY A 13 -10.06 14.92 3.23
CA GLY A 13 -9.37 16.20 3.23
C GLY A 13 -8.78 16.59 4.59
N LYS A 14 -9.44 16.24 5.69
CA LYS A 14 -8.90 16.43 7.06
C LYS A 14 -7.74 15.47 7.33
N VAL A 15 -7.92 14.19 7.01
CA VAL A 15 -6.91 13.14 7.21
C VAL A 15 -5.65 13.42 6.40
N VAL A 16 -5.78 13.84 5.13
CA VAL A 16 -4.64 14.21 4.27
C VAL A 16 -3.83 15.35 4.90
N LYS A 17 -4.50 16.38 5.43
CA LYS A 17 -3.80 17.48 6.13
C LYS A 17 -3.07 16.99 7.37
N ALA A 18 -3.68 16.08 8.15
CA ALA A 18 -3.07 15.53 9.35
C ALA A 18 -1.87 14.62 9.02
N LEU A 19 -1.99 13.74 8.02
CA LEU A 19 -0.90 12.90 7.52
C LEU A 19 0.29 13.75 7.05
N LYS A 20 0.03 14.82 6.26
CA LYS A 20 1.09 15.75 5.84
C LYS A 20 1.80 16.42 7.00
N LYS A 21 1.06 16.81 8.05
CA LYS A 21 1.63 17.37 9.28
C LYS A 21 2.53 16.36 10.00
N ASN A 22 2.22 15.07 9.91
CA ASN A 22 3.00 13.98 10.50
C ASN A 22 4.12 13.45 9.59
N GLY A 23 4.45 14.16 8.51
CA GLY A 23 5.59 13.86 7.65
C GLY A 23 5.32 12.88 6.51
N PHE A 24 4.07 12.48 6.29
CA PHE A 24 3.69 11.68 5.13
C PHE A 24 3.45 12.56 3.90
N ASP A 25 3.75 12.04 2.70
CA ASP A 25 3.07 12.53 1.50
C ASP A 25 1.71 11.83 1.39
N ALA A 26 0.66 12.61 1.16
CA ALA A 26 -0.72 12.12 1.19
C ALA A 26 -1.58 12.83 0.14
N VAL A 27 -2.40 12.06 -0.54
CA VAL A 27 -3.34 12.52 -1.56
C VAL A 27 -4.62 11.70 -1.46
N TYR A 28 -5.75 12.36 -1.73
CA TYR A 28 -7.04 11.71 -1.81
C TYR A 28 -7.52 11.69 -3.25
N PHE A 29 -8.06 10.56 -3.68
CA PHE A 29 -8.71 10.38 -4.97
C PHE A 29 -10.16 9.99 -4.73
N SER A 30 -11.08 10.63 -5.44
CA SER A 30 -12.50 10.21 -5.44
C SER A 30 -12.75 9.01 -6.35
N ASN A 31 -11.78 8.64 -7.19
CA ASN A 31 -11.88 7.57 -8.16
C ASN A 31 -10.82 6.48 -7.90
N ARG A 32 -11.28 5.22 -7.91
CA ARG A 32 -10.45 4.01 -7.84
C ARG A 32 -9.38 3.97 -8.91
N ASP A 33 -9.72 4.35 -10.14
CA ASP A 33 -8.80 4.26 -11.29
C ASP A 33 -7.67 5.28 -11.17
N GLU A 34 -7.96 6.50 -10.73
CA GLU A 34 -6.95 7.53 -10.47
C GLU A 34 -5.98 7.11 -9.37
N ALA A 35 -6.49 6.56 -8.26
CA ALA A 35 -5.66 6.02 -7.19
C ALA A 35 -4.77 4.88 -7.70
N THR A 36 -5.33 3.98 -8.50
CA THR A 36 -4.58 2.85 -9.09
C THR A 36 -3.48 3.34 -10.02
N GLN A 37 -3.79 4.30 -10.88
CA GLN A 37 -2.82 4.87 -11.82
C GLN A 37 -1.69 5.58 -11.09
N PHE A 38 -2.01 6.37 -10.05
CA PHE A 38 -1.00 7.05 -9.24
C PHE A 38 0.03 6.08 -8.63
N VAL A 39 -0.44 4.92 -8.14
CA VAL A 39 0.47 3.87 -7.65
C VAL A 39 1.31 3.30 -8.80
N LEU A 40 0.70 3.00 -9.94
CA LEU A 40 1.39 2.41 -11.10
C LEU A 40 2.40 3.35 -11.75
N ASP A 41 2.23 4.67 -11.64
CA ASP A 41 3.20 5.67 -12.11
C ASP A 41 4.50 5.63 -11.30
N SER A 42 4.45 5.04 -10.11
CA SER A 42 5.63 4.82 -9.26
C SER A 42 6.41 3.56 -9.64
N VAL A 43 5.83 2.67 -10.45
CA VAL A 43 6.42 1.39 -10.87
C VAL A 43 7.26 1.59 -12.11
N LYS A 44 8.48 1.05 -12.10
CA LYS A 44 9.40 1.02 -13.25
C LYS A 44 9.69 -0.44 -13.65
N PRO A 45 10.06 -0.70 -14.92
CA PRO A 45 10.58 -2.00 -15.32
C PRO A 45 11.76 -2.42 -14.42
N GLU A 46 11.89 -3.72 -14.16
CA GLU A 46 12.95 -4.36 -13.35
C GLU A 46 12.97 -3.95 -11.87
N MET A 47 12.04 -3.09 -11.43
CA MET A 47 11.90 -2.73 -10.02
C MET A 47 11.33 -3.91 -9.22
N SER A 48 11.89 -4.16 -8.04
CA SER A 48 11.31 -5.10 -7.08
C SER A 48 10.15 -4.44 -6.31
N VAL A 49 8.96 -5.03 -6.43
CA VAL A 49 7.71 -4.53 -5.82
C VAL A 49 7.22 -5.54 -4.79
N GLY A 50 7.29 -5.17 -3.52
CA GLY A 50 6.82 -5.98 -2.39
C GLY A 50 5.35 -5.77 -2.06
N CYS A 51 4.62 -6.85 -1.78
CA CYS A 51 3.20 -6.83 -1.44
C CYS A 51 2.97 -7.25 0.02
N GLY A 52 2.63 -6.29 0.89
CA GLY A 52 2.45 -6.49 2.33
C GLY A 52 1.17 -7.24 2.77
N GLY A 53 0.63 -8.13 1.93
CA GLY A 53 -0.59 -8.89 2.20
C GLY A 53 -1.87 -8.03 2.23
N SER A 54 -1.90 -6.92 1.49
CA SER A 54 -3.04 -6.00 1.44
C SER A 54 -4.13 -6.51 0.48
N VAL A 55 -5.33 -6.72 1.01
CA VAL A 55 -6.52 -7.06 0.18
C VAL A 55 -6.87 -5.91 -0.76
N THR A 56 -6.81 -4.66 -0.27
CA THR A 56 -7.08 -3.47 -1.10
C THR A 56 -6.16 -3.41 -2.33
N ILE A 57 -4.86 -3.65 -2.15
CA ILE A 57 -3.89 -3.66 -3.27
C ILE A 57 -4.22 -4.76 -4.28
N LYS A 58 -4.60 -5.96 -3.79
CA LYS A 58 -5.01 -7.10 -4.65
C LYS A 58 -6.29 -6.80 -5.41
N GLU A 59 -7.32 -6.27 -4.74
CA GLU A 59 -8.58 -5.90 -5.39
C GLU A 59 -8.39 -4.82 -6.47
N LEU A 60 -7.46 -3.87 -6.26
CA LEU A 60 -7.14 -2.85 -7.26
C LEU A 60 -6.38 -3.42 -8.49
N GLY A 61 -5.96 -4.69 -8.44
CA GLY A 61 -5.21 -5.35 -9.51
C GLY A 61 -3.83 -4.72 -9.75
N ILE A 62 -3.27 -4.06 -8.73
CA ILE A 62 -1.99 -3.36 -8.85
C ILE A 62 -0.82 -4.34 -9.07
N PRO A 63 -0.71 -5.48 -8.36
CA PRO A 63 0.40 -6.42 -8.58
C PRO A 63 0.46 -6.94 -10.02
N GLU A 64 -0.69 -7.27 -10.62
CA GLU A 64 -0.81 -7.77 -11.99
C GLU A 64 -0.38 -6.70 -13.00
N LYS A 65 -0.91 -5.48 -12.85
CA LYS A 65 -0.55 -4.34 -13.72
C LYS A 65 0.92 -3.92 -13.56
N ALA A 66 1.47 -4.02 -12.36
CA ALA A 66 2.89 -3.77 -12.10
C ALA A 66 3.78 -4.83 -12.78
N LYS A 67 3.37 -6.10 -12.75
CA LYS A 67 4.04 -7.19 -13.46
C LYS A 67 4.00 -6.98 -14.98
N GLU A 68 2.87 -6.54 -15.53
CA GLU A 68 2.73 -6.20 -16.96
C GLU A 68 3.66 -5.04 -17.37
N LYS A 69 3.95 -4.10 -16.46
CA LYS A 69 4.96 -3.05 -16.64
C LYS A 69 6.42 -3.55 -16.53
N GLY A 70 6.63 -4.85 -16.28
CA GLY A 70 7.96 -5.46 -16.19
C GLY A 70 8.60 -5.41 -14.81
N ALA A 71 7.83 -5.15 -13.75
CA ALA A 71 8.34 -5.21 -12.37
C ALA A 71 8.43 -6.66 -11.85
N GLU A 72 9.37 -6.93 -10.95
CA GLU A 72 9.43 -8.17 -10.18
C GLU A 72 8.48 -8.07 -9.00
N ILE A 73 7.49 -8.96 -8.91
CA ILE A 73 6.51 -8.95 -7.82
C ILE A 73 6.94 -9.93 -6.72
N LEU A 74 7.06 -9.43 -5.50
CA LEU A 74 7.30 -10.19 -4.29
C LEU A 74 6.00 -10.25 -3.47
N ASP A 75 5.24 -11.34 -3.57
CA ASP A 75 3.98 -11.55 -2.84
C ASP A 75 4.02 -12.86 -2.03
N HIS A 76 4.27 -12.74 -0.72
CA HIS A 76 4.24 -13.88 0.19
C HIS A 76 2.85 -14.53 0.35
N GLY A 77 1.79 -13.91 -0.18
CA GLY A 77 0.43 -14.43 -0.23
C GLY A 77 0.09 -15.18 -1.52
N GLN A 78 1.05 -15.36 -2.44
CA GLN A 78 0.85 -16.13 -3.66
C GLN A 78 0.51 -17.60 -3.35
N ALA A 79 -0.40 -18.18 -4.13
CA ALA A 79 -0.77 -19.59 -4.00
C ALA A 79 0.38 -20.52 -4.40
N GLY A 80 0.46 -21.70 -3.76
CA GLY A 80 1.45 -22.72 -4.07
C GLY A 80 2.81 -22.59 -3.36
N LEU A 81 3.01 -21.53 -2.56
CA LEU A 81 4.26 -21.33 -1.81
C LEU A 81 4.32 -22.20 -0.54
N SER A 82 5.45 -22.85 -0.32
CA SER A 82 5.82 -23.48 0.94
C SER A 82 6.02 -22.44 2.06
N PRO A 83 5.99 -22.85 3.35
CA PRO A 83 6.27 -21.95 4.45
C PRO A 83 7.65 -21.27 4.37
N GLU A 84 8.67 -21.97 3.86
CA GLU A 84 10.03 -21.44 3.72
C GLU A 84 10.10 -20.36 2.63
N GLU A 85 9.53 -20.64 1.45
CA GLU A 85 9.45 -19.65 0.36
C GLU A 85 8.70 -18.39 0.79
N LYS A 86 7.61 -18.53 1.55
CA LYS A 86 6.89 -17.37 2.10
C LYS A 86 7.77 -16.53 3.03
N GLN A 87 8.57 -17.17 3.87
CA GLN A 87 9.48 -16.45 4.76
C GLN A 87 10.58 -15.72 3.98
N ASP A 88 11.13 -16.35 2.94
CA ASP A 88 12.15 -15.72 2.10
C ASP A 88 11.61 -14.54 1.30
N ILE A 89 10.39 -14.66 0.75
CA ILE A 89 9.71 -13.54 0.09
C ILE A 89 9.46 -12.40 1.08
N ARG A 90 8.99 -12.69 2.30
CA ARG A 90 8.80 -11.67 3.36
C ARG A 90 10.10 -10.92 3.70
N ARG A 91 11.25 -11.59 3.66
CA ARG A 91 12.56 -10.94 3.86
C ARG A 91 12.92 -10.04 2.69
N LYS A 92 12.71 -10.51 1.45
CA LYS A 92 12.95 -9.73 0.24
C LYS A 92 12.05 -8.49 0.18
N GLU A 93 10.80 -8.59 0.63
CA GLU A 93 9.88 -7.45 0.75
C GLU A 93 10.43 -6.32 1.63
N LEU A 94 11.27 -6.61 2.64
CA LEU A 94 11.87 -5.58 3.50
C LEU A 94 12.98 -4.77 2.82
N VAL A 95 13.52 -5.27 1.71
CA VAL A 95 14.65 -4.67 0.98
C VAL A 95 14.31 -4.40 -0.50
N CYS A 96 13.03 -4.45 -0.85
CA CYS A 96 12.56 -4.13 -2.19
C CYS A 96 12.65 -2.62 -2.48
N ASP A 97 12.46 -2.26 -3.74
CA ASP A 97 12.50 -0.86 -4.18
C ASP A 97 11.21 -0.12 -3.84
N LEU A 98 10.07 -0.80 -3.94
CA LEU A 98 8.73 -0.26 -3.66
C LEU A 98 7.90 -1.27 -2.87
N PHE A 99 7.50 -0.89 -1.65
CA PHE A 99 6.56 -1.67 -0.86
C PHE A 99 5.14 -1.12 -0.98
N LEU A 100 4.22 -2.00 -1.36
CA LEU A 100 2.79 -1.71 -1.46
C LEU A 100 2.05 -2.38 -0.31
N SER A 101 1.25 -1.58 0.39
CA SER A 101 0.44 -2.09 1.49
C SER A 101 -0.86 -1.33 1.69
N SER A 102 -1.60 -1.77 2.69
CA SER A 102 -2.70 -1.07 3.32
C SER A 102 -2.39 -0.98 4.82
N THR A 103 -3.21 -0.23 5.54
CA THR A 103 -3.16 -0.13 6.99
C THR A 103 -4.52 -0.55 7.54
N ASN A 104 -4.57 -1.07 8.78
CA ASN A 104 -5.84 -1.48 9.37
C ASN A 104 -6.77 -0.28 9.60
N ALA A 105 -6.22 0.87 9.98
CA ALA A 105 -6.93 2.13 10.01
C ALA A 105 -5.98 3.32 9.79
N VAL A 106 -6.54 4.43 9.33
CA VAL A 106 -5.93 5.76 9.39
C VAL A 106 -6.76 6.61 10.34
N THR A 107 -6.13 7.20 11.34
CA THR A 107 -6.83 8.03 12.32
C THR A 107 -7.03 9.47 11.80
N LEU A 108 -7.98 10.21 12.39
CA LEU A 108 -8.26 11.60 12.02
C LEU A 108 -7.10 12.57 12.31
N ASP A 109 -6.22 12.20 13.25
CA ASP A 109 -4.99 12.92 13.58
C ASP A 109 -3.78 12.46 12.75
N GLY A 110 -3.98 11.59 11.74
CA GLY A 110 -2.97 11.26 10.73
C GLY A 110 -1.97 10.19 11.17
N CYS A 111 -2.42 9.19 11.94
CA CYS A 111 -1.61 8.04 12.34
C CYS A 111 -2.06 6.78 11.58
N LEU A 112 -1.09 5.92 11.23
CA LEU A 112 -1.37 4.60 10.66
C LEU A 112 -1.46 3.57 11.79
N VAL A 113 -2.57 2.83 11.85
CA VAL A 113 -2.74 1.72 12.80
C VAL A 113 -2.51 0.41 12.07
N ASN A 114 -1.53 -0.38 12.54
CA ASN A 114 -1.19 -1.67 12.00
C ASN A 114 -1.12 -2.74 13.09
N VAL A 115 -1.80 -3.86 12.85
CA VAL A 115 -1.64 -5.10 13.63
C VAL A 115 -1.12 -6.15 12.67
N ASP A 116 0.00 -6.75 13.02
CA ASP A 116 0.73 -7.67 12.15
C ASP A 116 1.26 -8.87 12.95
N GLY A 117 0.82 -10.06 12.57
CA GLY A 117 1.21 -11.29 13.25
C GLY A 117 2.65 -11.73 12.97
N THR A 118 3.20 -11.45 11.79
CA THR A 118 4.59 -11.81 11.43
C THR A 118 5.56 -10.64 11.60
N GLY A 119 5.03 -9.42 11.71
CA GLY A 119 5.82 -8.19 11.84
C GLY A 119 6.43 -7.70 10.51
N ASN A 120 6.19 -8.39 9.39
CA ASN A 120 6.73 -8.04 8.08
C ASN A 120 6.18 -6.69 7.57
N ARG A 121 4.88 -6.42 7.66
CA ARG A 121 4.28 -5.13 7.31
C ARG A 121 4.78 -4.04 8.23
N VAL A 122 4.75 -4.24 9.55
CA VAL A 122 5.20 -3.20 10.50
C VAL A 122 6.68 -2.86 10.26
N ALA A 123 7.54 -3.85 10.05
CA ALA A 123 8.95 -3.64 9.72
C ALA A 123 9.14 -2.91 8.39
N ALA A 124 8.41 -3.32 7.34
CA ALA A 124 8.47 -2.68 6.03
C ALA A 124 8.00 -1.21 6.07
N LEU A 125 6.91 -0.92 6.79
CA LEU A 125 6.37 0.43 6.93
C LEU A 125 7.26 1.35 7.78
N SER A 126 7.93 0.81 8.80
CA SER A 126 8.65 1.62 9.79
C SER A 126 10.14 1.81 9.46
N PHE A 127 10.77 0.85 8.79
CA PHE A 127 12.20 0.89 8.51
C PHE A 127 12.60 0.40 7.12
N GLY A 128 11.89 -0.58 6.56
CA GLY A 128 12.39 -1.38 5.44
C GLY A 128 12.62 -0.61 4.12
N PRO A 129 11.78 -0.81 3.08
CA PRO A 129 12.04 -0.24 1.77
C PRO A 129 12.16 1.28 1.76
N LYS A 130 13.01 1.81 0.86
CA LYS A 130 13.19 3.26 0.70
C LYS A 130 11.91 3.97 0.26
N ARG A 131 11.00 3.25 -0.40
CA ARG A 131 9.70 3.77 -0.84
C ARG A 131 8.59 2.83 -0.41
N VAL A 132 7.61 3.41 0.27
CA VAL A 132 6.43 2.72 0.77
C VAL A 132 5.20 3.49 0.31
N ILE A 133 4.22 2.79 -0.26
CA ILE A 133 2.91 3.37 -0.59
C ILE A 133 1.84 2.57 0.15
N VAL A 134 1.06 3.29 0.97
CA VAL A 134 -0.09 2.76 1.70
C VAL A 134 -1.36 3.23 1.01
N VAL A 135 -2.21 2.31 0.59
CA VAL A 135 -3.52 2.59 0.02
C VAL A 135 -4.60 2.25 1.04
N ALA A 136 -5.45 3.23 1.34
CA ALA A 136 -6.56 3.10 2.28
C ALA A 136 -7.84 3.69 1.67
N GLY A 137 -8.97 3.03 1.91
CA GLY A 137 -10.30 3.54 1.57
C GLY A 137 -10.88 4.43 2.66
N VAL A 138 -11.97 5.12 2.34
CA VAL A 138 -12.85 5.78 3.32
C VAL A 138 -14.07 4.90 3.49
N ASN A 139 -14.38 4.52 4.73
CA ASN A 139 -15.47 3.63 5.11
C ASN A 139 -16.53 4.33 5.96
#